data_AF-A0A1G7RL72-F1
#
_entry.id   AF-A0A1G7RL72-F1
#
_cell.length_a   1.000
_cell.length_b   1.000
_cell.length_c   1.000
_cell.angle_alpha   90.00
_cell.angle_beta   90.00
_cell.angle_gamma   90.00
#
_symmetry.space_group_name_H-M   'P 1'
#
loop_
_entity.id
_entity.type
_entity.pdbx_description
1 polymer ?
#
loop_
_entity_poly.entity_id
_entity_poly.type
_entity_poly.pdbx_seq_one_letter_code
_entity_poly.pdbx_strand_id
1 'polypeptide(L)' 'MSPNDHPTNPGSGPSTLGEQHRWVMRLALDGYSVHAIAGELRLPVDVVETLLTEAITHARGQIR' A
#
# COMPACT_ATOMS: atom_id res chain seq x y z
N MET A 1 -16.77 -20.46 5.88
CA MET A 1 -16.95 -19.20 5.14
C MET A 1 -15.60 -18.53 5.09
N SER A 2 -14.97 -18.48 3.92
CA SER A 2 -13.59 -18.00 3.74
C SER A 2 -13.63 -16.56 3.20
N PRO A 3 -12.92 -15.59 3.80
CA PRO A 3 -12.68 -14.30 3.15
C PRO A 3 -11.27 -14.35 2.53
N ASN A 4 -11.20 -14.76 1.26
CA ASN A 4 -10.01 -14.60 0.43
C ASN A 4 -10.37 -13.63 -0.70
N ASP A 5 -10.51 -12.35 -0.37
CA ASP A 5 -10.69 -11.26 -1.34
C ASP A 5 -9.33 -10.71 -1.79
N HIS A 6 -8.49 -11.58 -2.36
CA HIS A 6 -7.30 -11.13 -3.08
C HIS A 6 -7.67 -10.93 -4.56
N PRO A 7 -7.53 -9.73 -5.15
CA PRO A 7 -7.92 -9.51 -6.54
C PRO A 7 -6.89 -10.13 -7.48
N THR A 8 -7.17 -11.34 -7.93
CA THR A 8 -6.51 -12.00 -9.06
C THR A 8 -7.04 -11.41 -10.38
N ASN A 9 -6.51 -10.28 -10.86
CA ASN A 9 -6.45 -9.99 -12.30
C ASN A 9 -5.48 -8.84 -12.67
N PRO A 10 -4.49 -9.06 -13.56
CA PRO A 10 -3.65 -8.01 -14.12
C PRO A 10 -4.28 -7.49 -15.41
N GLY A 11 -5.24 -6.57 -15.31
CA GLY A 11 -5.90 -6.05 -16.51
C GLY A 11 -6.70 -4.79 -16.25
N SER A 12 -6.07 -3.65 -16.51
CA SER A 12 -6.74 -2.36 -16.74
C SER A 12 -7.51 -1.78 -15.54
N GLY A 13 -6.79 -1.17 -14.60
CA GLY A 13 -7.32 -0.38 -13.49
C GLY A 13 -6.46 0.85 -13.21
N PRO A 14 -6.99 1.88 -12.52
CA PRO A 14 -6.27 3.12 -12.22
C PRO A 14 -4.87 2.79 -11.66
N SER A 15 -3.84 3.39 -12.27
CA SER A 15 -2.40 3.15 -12.09
C SER A 15 -2.08 2.26 -10.89
N THR A 16 -1.57 1.04 -11.12
CA THR A 16 -1.19 0.06 -10.07
C THR A 16 -0.45 0.69 -8.88
N LEU A 17 0.36 1.72 -9.14
CA LEU A 17 1.06 2.51 -8.12
C LEU A 17 0.13 3.27 -7.17
N GLY A 18 -0.95 3.88 -7.66
CA GLY A 18 -1.94 4.58 -6.84
C GLY A 18 -2.75 3.64 -5.95
N GLU A 19 -2.99 2.41 -6.42
CA GLU A 19 -3.62 1.37 -5.62
C GLU A 19 -2.69 0.83 -4.55
N GLN A 20 -1.40 0.59 -4.88
CA GLN A 20 -0.38 0.20 -3.92
C GLN A 20 -0.19 1.26 -2.82
N HIS A 21 -0.15 2.55 -3.17
CA HIS A 21 -0.10 3.63 -2.19
C HIS A 21 -1.29 3.60 -1.22
N ARG A 22 -2.49 3.32 -1.72
CA ARG A 22 -3.70 3.26 -0.89
C ARG A 22 -3.64 2.09 0.09
N TRP A 23 -3.20 0.92 -0.36
CA TRP A 23 -3.09 -0.26 0.49
C TRP A 23 -2.00 -0.13 1.55
N VAL A 24 -0.83 0.36 1.17
CA VAL A 24 0.30 0.59 2.08
C VAL A 24 -0.09 1.59 3.18
N MET A 25 -0.72 2.71 2.82
CA MET A 25 -1.23 3.68 3.79
C MET A 25 -2.30 3.08 4.71
N ARG A 26 -3.23 2.30 4.17
CA ARG A 26 -4.31 1.70 4.95
C ARG A 26 -3.75 0.76 6.02
N LEU A 27 -2.89 -0.17 5.63
CA LEU A 27 -2.30 -1.13 6.57
C LEU A 27 -1.44 -0.43 7.64
N ALA A 28 -0.71 0.62 7.25
CA ALA A 28 0.05 1.43 8.22
C ALA A 28 -0.87 2.12 9.24
N LEU A 29 -2.01 2.66 8.80
CA LEU A 29 -3.01 3.26 9.70
C LEU A 29 -3.71 2.22 10.59
N ASP A 30 -3.86 0.98 10.12
CA ASP A 30 -4.34 -0.16 10.90
C ASP A 30 -3.29 -0.68 11.91
N GLY A 31 -2.10 -0.06 11.96
CA GLY A 31 -1.04 -0.35 12.95
C GLY A 31 -0.06 -1.44 12.54
N TYR A 32 -0.07 -1.87 11.27
CA TYR A 32 0.87 -2.87 10.77
C TYR A 32 2.29 -2.29 10.70
N SER A 33 3.27 -3.12 11.06
CA SER A 33 4.68 -2.77 10.84
C SER A 33 5.04 -2.84 9.35
N VAL A 34 6.07 -2.11 8.93
CA VAL A 34 6.58 -2.14 7.55
C VAL A 34 6.86 -3.57 7.07
N HIS A 35 7.42 -4.41 7.94
CA HIS A 35 7.71 -5.81 7.62
C HIS A 35 6.43 -6.64 7.44
N ALA A 36 5.39 -6.38 8.24
CA ALA A 36 4.10 -7.05 8.10
C ALA A 36 3.40 -6.63 6.80
N ILE A 37 3.46 -5.34 6.44
CA ILE A 37 2.92 -4.81 5.19
C ILE A 37 3.64 -5.42 3.98
N ALA A 38 4.97 -5.51 4.03
CA ALA A 38 5.78 -6.15 2.98
C ALA A 38 5.37 -7.62 2.78
N GLY A 39 5.14 -8.35 3.88
CA GLY A 39 4.61 -9.72 3.84
C GLY A 39 3.22 -9.82 3.22
N GLU A 40 2.30 -8.94 3.64
CA GLU A 40 0.91 -8.92 3.19
C GLU A 40 0.80 -8.61 1.69
N LEU A 41 1.55 -7.61 1.22
CA LEU A 41 1.52 -7.15 -0.17
C LEU A 41 2.49 -7.90 -1.09
N ARG A 42 3.31 -8.82 -0.53
CA ARG A 42 4.39 -9.52 -1.24
C ARG A 42 5.34 -8.56 -1.97
N LEU A 43 5.66 -7.46 -1.30
CA LEU A 43 6.59 -6.44 -1.79
C LEU A 43 7.90 -6.49 -0.99
N PRO A 44 9.02 -6.08 -1.59
CA PRO A 44 10.24 -5.81 -0.85
C PRO A 44 10.03 -4.73 0.22
N VAL A 45 10.71 -4.86 1.37
CA VAL A 45 10.59 -3.92 2.49
C VAL A 45 10.96 -2.50 2.07
N ASP A 46 12.03 -2.33 1.29
CA ASP A 46 12.50 -1.05 0.74
C ASP A 46 11.46 -0.39 -0.18
N VAL A 47 10.71 -1.19 -0.95
CA VAL A 47 9.62 -0.69 -1.78
C VAL A 47 8.49 -0.16 -0.90
N VAL A 48 8.12 -0.88 0.17
CA VAL A 48 7.08 -0.43 1.11
C VAL A 48 7.50 0.86 1.84
N GLU A 49 8.76 0.96 2.27
CA GLU A 49 9.30 2.20 2.88
C GLU A 49 9.23 3.39 1.93
N THR A 50 9.57 3.18 0.66
CA THR A 50 9.47 4.20 -0.39
C THR A 50 8.03 4.65 -0.58
N LEU A 51 7.09 3.70 -0.75
CA LEU A 51 5.67 3.98 -0.93
C LEU A 51 5.06 4.73 0.27
N LEU A 52 5.44 4.37 1.51
CA LEU A 52 5.01 5.10 2.70
C LEU A 52 5.54 6.53 2.71
N THR A 53 6.81 6.71 2.38
CA THR A 53 7.47 8.03 2.36
C THR A 53 6.82 8.95 1.32
N GLU A 54 6.56 8.44 0.13
CA GLU A 54 5.88 9.17 -0.94
C GLU A 54 4.45 9.54 -0.54
N ALA A 55 3.70 8.59 0.02
CA ALA A 55 2.32 8.82 0.44
C ALA A 55 2.22 9.89 1.55
N ILE A 56 3.10 9.85 2.55
CA ILE A 56 3.16 10.86 3.62
C ILE A 56 3.56 12.23 3.06
N THR A 57 4.54 12.27 2.17
CA THR A 57 5.00 13.51 1.52
C THR A 57 3.87 14.16 0.72
N HIS A 58 3.14 13.35 -0.05
CA HIS A 58 1.99 13.80 -0.81
C HIS A 58 0.87 14.30 0.11
N ALA A 59 0.52 13.55 1.16
CA ALA A 59 -0.50 13.96 2.13
C ALA A 59 -0.14 15.30 2.81
N ARG A 60 1.13 15.48 3.20
CA ARG A 60 1.62 16.74 3.78
C ARG A 60 1.52 17.91 2.81
N GLY A 61 1.71 17.66 1.51
CA GLY A 61 1.57 18.66 0.46
C GLY A 61 0.13 19.16 0.27
N GLN A 62 -0.88 18.35 0.60
CA GLN A 62 -2.30 18.72 0.47
C GLN A 62 -2.84 19.52 1.67
N ILE A 63 -2.12 19.53 2.80
CA ILE A 63 -2.54 20.22 4.04
C ILE A 63 -2.02 21.67 4.08
N ARG A 64 -1.09 22.05 3.21
CA ARG A 64 -0.54 23.41 3.11
C ARG A 64 -1.20 24.19 1.97
#